data_AF-A0A1V6YID1-F1
#
_entry.id   AF-A0A1V6YID1-F1
#
_cell.length_a   1.000
_cell.length_b   1.000
_cell.length_c   1.000
_cell.angle_alpha   90.00
_cell.angle_beta   90.00
_cell.angle_gamma   90.00
#
_symmetry.space_group_name_H-M   'P 1'
#
loop_
_entity.id
_entity.type
_entity.pdbx_description
1 polymer ?
#
loop_
_entity_poly.entity_id
_entity_poly.type
_entity_poly.pdbx_seq_one_letter_code
_entity_poly.pdbx_strand_id
1 'polypeptide(L)'
;MSSTHKQEKTANPVKALGLTPSQAEHLLLGYLCMQKPEVDCKKLAELCDVTPSSARTVFTKARRKLEKWEEKRTTGANKEADEAEQDGTTETAHDDAQN
;
A
#
# COMPACT_ATOMS: atom_id res chain seq x y z
N MET A 1 30.30 -24.60 25.24
CA MET A 1 30.42 -23.60 24.15
C MET A 1 29.02 -23.14 23.82
N SER A 2 28.63 -21.95 24.29
CA SER A 2 27.28 -21.44 24.11
C SER A 2 27.17 -20.79 22.73
N SER A 3 26.40 -21.41 21.84
CA SER A 3 26.09 -20.86 20.52
C SER A 3 25.17 -19.66 20.68
N THR A 4 25.68 -18.47 20.43
CA THR A 4 24.88 -17.24 20.32
C THR A 4 24.05 -17.35 19.05
N HIS A 5 22.76 -17.71 19.18
CA HIS A 5 21.80 -17.58 18.09
C HIS A 5 21.66 -16.10 17.71
N LYS A 6 22.44 -15.68 16.72
CA LYS A 6 22.29 -14.40 16.05
C LYS A 6 20.90 -14.42 15.40
N GLN A 7 19.94 -13.70 15.99
CA GLN A 7 18.61 -13.52 15.38
C GLN A 7 18.81 -12.98 13.96
N GLU A 8 18.53 -13.82 12.96
CA GLU A 8 18.30 -13.37 11.60
C GLU A 8 17.11 -12.42 11.65
N LYS A 9 17.39 -11.12 11.55
CA LYS A 9 16.38 -10.08 11.42
C LYS A 9 15.78 -10.27 10.03
N THR A 10 14.80 -11.14 9.90
CA THR A 10 14.07 -11.38 8.65
C THR A 10 13.52 -10.04 8.17
N ALA A 11 14.16 -9.47 7.15
CA ALA A 11 13.75 -8.19 6.60
C ALA A 11 12.35 -8.36 6.04
N ASN A 12 11.39 -7.60 6.57
CA ASN A 12 10.03 -7.61 6.06
C ASN A 12 10.03 -6.88 4.70
N PRO A 13 9.79 -7.58 3.57
CA PRO A 13 9.90 -6.99 2.24
C PRO A 13 8.86 -5.88 2.02
N VAL A 14 7.68 -5.99 2.62
CA VAL A 14 6.62 -4.97 2.54
C VAL A 14 7.09 -3.66 3.18
N LYS A 15 7.76 -3.75 4.33
CA LYS A 15 8.37 -2.59 5.00
C LYS A 15 9.53 -2.00 4.19
N ALA A 16 10.37 -2.83 3.59
CA ALA A 16 11.48 -2.37 2.74
C ALA A 16 11.01 -1.63 1.48
N LEU A 17 9.80 -1.92 1.01
CA LEU A 17 9.16 -1.26 -0.13
C LEU A 17 8.34 -0.01 0.28
N GLY A 18 8.28 0.36 1.56
CA GLY A 18 7.49 1.51 2.04
C GLY A 18 5.97 1.34 1.89
N LEU A 19 5.52 0.09 1.76
CA LEU A 19 4.10 -0.26 1.62
C LEU A 19 3.49 -0.61 2.98
N THR A 20 2.20 -0.35 3.13
CA THR A 20 1.41 -0.94 4.23
C THR A 20 0.99 -2.37 3.84
N PRO A 21 0.63 -3.23 4.81
CA PRO A 21 0.10 -4.57 4.50
C PRO A 21 -1.09 -4.53 3.54
N SER A 22 -2.05 -3.62 3.77
CA SER A 22 -3.20 -3.42 2.89
C SER A 22 -2.79 -3.00 1.47
N GLN A 23 -1.79 -2.12 1.32
CA GLN A 23 -1.28 -1.73 0.00
C GLN A 23 -0.65 -2.91 -0.75
N ALA A 24 0.11 -3.76 -0.05
CA ALA A 24 0.70 -4.95 -0.63
C ALA A 24 -0.38 -5.97 -1.05
N GLU A 25 -1.39 -6.17 -0.22
CA GLU A 25 -2.54 -7.03 -0.52
C GLU A 25 -3.30 -6.56 -1.77
N HIS A 26 -3.62 -5.26 -1.86
CA HIS A 26 -4.29 -4.71 -3.05
C HIS A 26 -3.47 -4.89 -4.32
N LEU A 27 -2.14 -4.79 -4.26
CA LEU A 27 -1.27 -5.02 -5.41
C LEU A 27 -1.29 -6.48 -5.87
N LEU A 28 -1.18 -7.42 -4.93
CA LEU A 28 -1.20 -8.86 -5.23
C LEU A 28 -2.54 -9.30 -5.80
N LEU A 29 -3.64 -8.89 -5.18
CA LEU A 29 -4.99 -9.22 -5.64
C LEU A 29 -5.32 -8.47 -6.94
N GLY A 30 -4.82 -7.24 -7.10
CA GLY A 30 -4.98 -6.44 -8.32
C GLY A 30 -4.37 -7.12 -9.55
N TYR A 31 -3.27 -7.86 -9.40
CA TYR A 31 -2.69 -8.67 -10.48
C TYR A 31 -3.67 -9.74 -11.00
N LEU A 32 -4.43 -10.39 -10.10
CA LEU A 32 -5.46 -11.38 -10.46
C LEU A 32 -6.73 -10.74 -11.06
N CYS A 33 -6.86 -9.42 -10.95
CA CYS A 33 -7.96 -8.63 -11.46
C CYS A 33 -7.60 -7.87 -12.74
N MET A 34 -6.40 -8.05 -13.29
CA MET A 34 -5.97 -7.39 -14.53
C MET A 34 -6.76 -7.90 -15.74
N GLN A 35 -7.55 -7.01 -16.36
CA GLN A 35 -8.13 -7.16 -17.68
C GLN A 35 -7.38 -6.20 -18.62
N LYS A 36 -6.40 -6.70 -19.38
CA LYS A 36 -5.46 -5.87 -20.17
C LYS A 36 -6.19 -4.69 -20.87
N PRO A 37 -5.78 -3.41 -20.64
CA PRO A 37 -4.66 -2.92 -19.83
C PRO A 37 -5.04 -2.44 -18.41
N GLU A 38 -6.27 -2.68 -17.94
CA GLU A 38 -6.81 -2.07 -16.72
C GLU A 38 -7.09 -3.10 -15.61
N VAL A 39 -7.11 -2.63 -14.36
CA VAL A 39 -7.54 -3.46 -13.22
C VAL A 39 -9.05 -3.38 -13.10
N ASP A 40 -9.70 -4.54 -13.05
CA ASP A 40 -11.10 -4.65 -12.67
C ASP A 40 -11.27 -4.26 -11.20
N CYS A 41 -11.61 -2.98 -10.97
CA CYS A 41 -11.76 -2.42 -9.64
C CYS A 41 -12.99 -2.98 -8.90
N LYS A 42 -13.97 -3.55 -9.60
CA LYS A 42 -15.12 -4.19 -8.96
C LYS A 42 -14.71 -5.52 -8.36
N LYS A 43 -14.04 -6.35 -9.17
CA LYS A 43 -13.49 -7.63 -8.71
C LYS A 43 -12.47 -7.44 -7.58
N LEU A 44 -11.61 -6.43 -7.68
CA LEU A 44 -10.65 -6.13 -6.62
C LEU A 44 -11.33 -5.69 -5.32
N ALA A 45 -12.38 -4.88 -5.42
CA ALA A 45 -13.17 -4.46 -4.26
C ALA A 45 -13.84 -5.62 -3.54
N GLU A 46 -14.38 -6.59 -4.29
CA GLU A 46 -14.94 -7.82 -3.73
C GLU A 46 -13.90 -8.66 -3.00
N LEU A 47 -12.68 -8.79 -3.56
CA LEU A 47 -11.61 -9.56 -2.93
C LEU A 47 -11.03 -8.88 -1.67
N CYS A 48 -11.05 -7.56 -1.61
CA CYS A 48 -10.52 -6.78 -0.50
C CYS A 48 -11.59 -6.33 0.52
N ASP A 49 -12.86 -6.68 0.32
CA ASP A 49 -14.01 -6.24 1.13
C ASP A 49 -14.08 -4.71 1.32
N VAL A 50 -13.96 -3.97 0.22
CA VAL A 50 -14.01 -2.49 0.20
C VAL A 50 -14.87 -1.98 -0.94
N THR A 51 -15.10 -0.66 -1.00
CA THR A 51 -15.77 -0.06 -2.16
C THR A 51 -14.84 -0.03 -3.39
N PRO A 52 -15.37 -0.10 -4.62
CA PRO A 52 -14.59 0.03 -5.86
C PRO A 52 -13.71 1.28 -5.91
N SER A 53 -14.21 2.41 -5.40
CA SER A 53 -13.47 3.67 -5.31
C SER A 53 -12.28 3.57 -4.35
N SER A 54 -12.46 2.90 -3.21
CA SER A 54 -11.37 2.63 -2.25
C SER A 54 -10.32 1.71 -2.85
N ALA A 55 -10.74 0.57 -3.43
CA ALA A 55 -9.86 -0.39 -4.09
C ALA A 55 -8.98 0.28 -5.15
N ARG A 56 -9.60 1.09 -6.03
CA ARG A 56 -8.89 1.87 -7.06
C ARG A 56 -7.86 2.82 -6.45
N THR A 57 -8.25 3.54 -5.39
CA THR A 57 -7.39 4.52 -4.72
C THR A 57 -6.18 3.85 -4.07
N VAL A 58 -6.41 2.79 -3.29
CA VAL A 58 -5.34 2.05 -2.60
C VAL A 58 -4.41 1.39 -3.60
N PHE A 59 -4.95 0.71 -4.62
CA PHE A 59 -4.15 0.10 -5.68
C PHE A 59 -3.27 1.14 -6.40
N THR A 60 -3.85 2.26 -6.82
CA THR A 60 -3.11 3.31 -7.54
C THR A 60 -2.02 3.93 -6.66
N LYS A 61 -2.32 4.21 -5.38
CA LYS A 61 -1.32 4.73 -4.42
C LYS A 61 -0.18 3.73 -4.21
N ALA A 62 -0.50 2.45 -4.03
CA ALA A 62 0.48 1.38 -3.85
C ALA A 62 1.37 1.22 -5.09
N ARG A 63 0.77 1.25 -6.29
CA ARG A 63 1.50 1.17 -7.56
C ARG A 63 2.48 2.33 -7.73
N ARG A 64 2.03 3.56 -7.49
CA ARG A 64 2.91 4.76 -7.53
C ARG A 64 4.07 4.70 -6.54
N LYS A 65 3.87 4.10 -5.36
CA LYS A 65 4.97 3.91 -4.40
C LYS A 65 6.02 2.93 -4.93
N LEU A 66 5.59 1.84 -5.57
CA LEU A 66 6.50 0.90 -6.22
C LEU A 66 7.24 1.52 -7.40
N GLU A 67 6.54 2.26 -8.27
CA GLU A 67 7.13 3.01 -9.39
C GLU A 67 8.25 3.95 -8.88
N LYS A 68 7.96 4.76 -7.85
CA LYS A 68 8.97 5.64 -7.22
C LYS A 68 10.13 4.87 -6.59
N TRP A 69 9.87 3.73 -5.96
CA TRP A 69 10.91 2.90 -5.37
C TRP A 69 11.84 2.33 -6.45
N GLU A 70 11.29 1.90 -7.59
CA GLU A 70 12.06 1.44 -8.75
C GLU A 70 12.91 2.56 -9.34
N GLU A 71 12.34 3.75 -9.55
CA GLU A 71 13.05 4.95 -10.03
C GLU A 71 14.25 5.32 -9.13
N LYS A 72 14.06 5.32 -7.81
CA LYS A 72 15.13 5.59 -6.84
C LYS A 72 16.25 4.55 -6.92
N ARG A 73 15.88 3.27 -7.09
CA ARG A 73 16.85 2.16 -7.16
C ARG A 73 17.63 2.16 -8.46
N THR A 74 17.00 2.52 -9.57
CA THR A 74 17.63 2.57 -10.90
C THR A 74 18.48 3.82 -11.10
N THR A 75 18.13 4.94 -10.45
CA THR A 75 18.87 6.22 -10.57
C THR A 75 20.01 6.35 -9.54
N GLY A 76 20.22 5.36 -8.66
CA GLY A 76 21.28 5.39 -7.64
C GLY A 76 21.06 6.41 -6.51
N ALA A 77 19.89 7.05 -6.45
CA ALA A 77 19.51 8.02 -5.43
C ALA A 77 19.01 7.31 -4.16
N ASN A 78 19.88 6.50 -3.54
CA ASN A 78 19.61 5.94 -2.21
C ASN A 78 19.98 6.95 -1.12
N LYS A 79 19.43 8.17 -1.20
CA LYS A 79 19.43 9.11 -0.08
C LYS A 79 18.07 9.01 0.61
N GLU A 80 18.16 8.64 1.88
CA GLU A 80 17.10 8.45 2.85
C GLU A 80 15.92 9.42 2.62
N ALA A 81 14.74 8.87 2.37
CA ALA A 81 13.49 9.61 2.42
C ALA A 81 12.67 9.02 3.57
N ASP A 82 13.11 9.33 4.78
CA ASP A 82 12.29 9.37 5.97
C ASP A 82 11.56 10.73 5.93
N GLU A 83 10.29 10.75 5.50
CA GLU A 83 9.31 11.81 5.82
C GLU A 83 7.88 11.25 5.61
N ALA A 84 7.30 10.78 6.72
CA ALA A 84 6.10 11.29 7.39
C ALA A 84 4.82 11.71 6.61
N GLU A 85 3.69 11.29 7.22
CA GLU A 85 2.32 11.89 7.25
C GLU A 85 1.46 11.88 5.97
N GLN A 86 0.12 11.82 5.98
CA GLN A 86 -0.91 12.11 6.99
C GLN A 86 -2.02 11.04 6.96
N ASP A 87 -2.40 10.58 8.15
CA ASP A 87 -3.70 9.99 8.43
C ASP A 87 -4.75 11.11 8.46
N GLY A 88 -5.49 11.25 7.35
CA GLY A 88 -6.64 12.13 7.28
C GLY A 88 -7.86 11.45 7.89
N THR A 89 -7.88 11.31 9.21
CA THR A 89 -9.13 11.14 9.96
C THR A 89 -9.97 12.39 9.70
N THR A 90 -11.01 12.26 8.88
CA THR A 90 -12.06 13.28 8.79
C THR A 90 -13.23 12.78 9.62
N GLU A 91 -13.29 13.27 10.87
CA GLU A 91 -14.53 13.44 11.60
C GLU A 91 -15.53 14.18 10.70
N THR A 92 -16.60 13.52 10.31
CA THR A 92 -17.84 14.23 9.98
C THR A 92 -18.77 14.07 11.17
N ALA A 93 -18.70 15.05 12.07
CA ALA A 93 -19.77 15.37 13.00
C ALA A 93 -21.03 15.64 12.19
N HIS A 94 -22.07 14.83 12.40
CA HIS A 94 -23.40 15.08 11.87
C HIS A 94 -24.23 15.67 13.00
N ASP A 95 -24.27 16.99 13.08
CA ASP A 95 -25.29 17.74 13.82
C ASP A 95 -25.88 18.73 12.83
N ASP A 96 -27.14 18.51 12.45
CA ASP A 96 -28.14 19.57 12.38
C ASP A 96 -29.53 18.93 12.19
N ALA A 97 -30.38 19.22 13.17
CA ALA A 97 -31.79 18.93 13.19
C ALA A 97 -32.55 20.06 12.50
N GLN A 98 -33.65 19.75 11.80
CA GLN A 98 -34.91 20.50 11.91
C GLN A 98 -36.01 19.87 11.05
N ASN A 99 -37.05 19.36 11.72
CA ASN A 99 -38.44 19.56 11.33
C ASN A 99 -39.27 19.79 12.59
#